data_AF-A0A839HB98-F1
#
_entry.id   AF-A0A839HB98-F1
#
_cell.length_a   1.000
_cell.length_b   1.000
_cell.length_c   1.000
_cell.angle_alpha   90.00
_cell.angle_beta   90.00
_cell.angle_gamma   90.00
#
_symmetry.space_group_name_H-M   'P 1'
#
loop_
_entity.id
_entity.type
_entity.pdbx_description
1 polymer ?
#
loop_
_entity_poly.entity_id
_entity_poly.type
_entity_poly.pdbx_seq_one_letter_code
_entity_poly.pdbx_strand_id
1 'polypeptide(L)'
;MAKKQTAGRDQLGDFAPKFAELNDDVLFGQVWSREKELSPRDRSLITVTALITKGAFEQLPYHMQTAKKNGITKEEIAEVITQLAFYVGWPNAWSAFNVAKKVWDD
;
A
#
# COMPACT_ATOMS: atom_id res chain seq x y z
N MET A 1 -5.13 1.22 -19.24
CA MET A 1 -4.28 2.29 -18.67
C MET A 1 -4.72 2.50 -17.24
N ALA A 2 -3.80 2.54 -16.28
CA ALA A 2 -4.13 2.87 -14.90
C ALA A 2 -4.85 4.23 -14.85
N LYS A 3 -5.90 4.34 -14.03
CA LYS A 3 -6.61 5.61 -13.81
C LYS A 3 -5.61 6.64 -13.29
N LYS A 4 -5.56 7.83 -13.91
CA LYS A 4 -4.66 8.91 -13.48
C LYS A 4 -4.96 9.28 -12.03
N GLN A 5 -3.94 9.15 -11.17
CA GLN A 5 -4.02 9.59 -9.77
C GLN A 5 -3.86 11.10 -9.69
N THR A 6 -4.71 11.75 -8.89
CA THR A 6 -4.78 13.22 -8.72
C THR A 6 -4.92 13.66 -7.26
N ALA A 7 -4.94 12.71 -6.32
CA ALA A 7 -5.12 13.00 -4.89
C ALA A 7 -4.08 13.96 -4.33
N GLY A 8 -2.84 13.96 -4.85
CA GLY A 8 -1.82 14.90 -4.43
C GLY A 8 -2.24 16.34 -4.71
N ARG A 9 -2.59 16.65 -5.96
CA ARG A 9 -3.07 17.99 -6.33
C ARG A 9 -4.39 18.35 -5.68
N ASP A 10 -5.33 17.42 -5.60
CA ASP A 10 -6.66 17.68 -5.04
C ASP A 10 -6.61 18.01 -3.54
N GLN A 11 -5.70 17.39 -2.78
CA GLN A 11 -5.65 17.55 -1.32
C GLN A 11 -4.56 18.51 -0.86
N LEU A 12 -3.45 18.62 -1.59
CA LEU A 12 -2.24 19.32 -1.16
C LEU A 12 -1.75 20.34 -2.18
N GLY A 13 -2.49 20.61 -3.26
CA GLY A 13 -2.08 21.51 -4.34
C GLY A 13 -1.68 22.91 -3.84
N ASP A 14 -2.48 23.49 -2.95
CA ASP A 14 -2.21 24.83 -2.42
C ASP A 14 -1.18 24.82 -1.27
N PHE A 15 -1.23 23.79 -0.42
CA PHE A 15 -0.39 23.71 0.78
C PHE A 15 1.05 23.25 0.48
N ALA A 16 1.20 22.24 -0.37
CA ALA A 16 2.48 21.62 -0.71
C ALA A 16 2.53 21.26 -2.21
N PRO A 17 2.50 22.26 -3.12
CA PRO A 17 2.36 22.05 -4.57
C PRO A 17 3.41 21.11 -5.15
N LYS A 18 4.66 21.18 -4.68
CA LYS A 18 5.71 20.30 -5.19
C LYS A 18 5.52 18.86 -4.74
N PHE A 19 5.05 18.63 -3.51
CA PHE A 19 4.74 17.29 -3.03
C PHE A 19 3.57 16.68 -3.80
N ALA A 20 2.52 17.48 -4.03
CA ALA A 20 1.38 17.11 -4.85
C ALA A 20 1.79 16.70 -6.27
N GLU A 21 2.64 17.48 -6.93
CA GLU A 21 3.21 17.17 -8.25
C GLU A 21 3.98 15.85 -8.24
N LEU A 22 4.90 15.65 -7.29
CA LEU A 22 5.72 14.44 -7.19
C LEU A 22 4.87 13.19 -6.92
N ASN A 23 3.82 13.32 -6.10
CA ASN A 23 2.89 12.23 -5.84
C ASN A 23 2.19 11.78 -7.12
N ASP A 24 1.57 12.72 -7.83
CA ASP A 24 0.73 12.37 -8.96
C ASP A 24 1.55 11.99 -10.20
N ASP A 25 2.60 12.75 -10.51
CA ASP A 25 3.33 12.60 -11.77
C ASP A 25 4.46 11.57 -11.67
N VAL A 26 5.22 11.58 -10.56
CA VAL A 26 6.37 10.69 -10.42
C VAL A 26 5.97 9.38 -9.76
N LEU A 27 5.38 9.41 -8.56
CA LEU A 27 5.02 8.20 -7.85
C LEU A 27 3.99 7.39 -8.65
N PHE A 28 2.83 7.97 -8.97
CA PHE A 28 1.80 7.23 -9.70
C PHE A 28 1.97 7.28 -11.22
N GLY A 29 2.31 8.44 -11.78
CA GLY A 29 2.46 8.62 -13.23
C GLY A 29 3.66 7.88 -13.82
N GLN A 30 4.74 7.65 -13.06
CA GLN A 30 5.94 6.97 -13.56
C GLN A 30 6.27 5.66 -12.83
N VAL A 31 6.35 5.64 -11.49
CA VAL A 31 6.85 4.46 -10.78
C VAL A 31 5.81 3.34 -10.74
N TRP A 32 4.58 3.65 -10.34
CA TRP A 32 3.49 2.65 -10.29
C TRP A 32 2.96 2.26 -11.66
N SER A 33 3.13 3.11 -12.69
CA SER A 33 2.70 2.82 -14.07
C SER A 33 3.62 1.84 -14.82
N ARG A 34 4.79 1.50 -14.26
CA ARG A 34 5.73 0.50 -14.79
C ARG A 34 5.28 -0.93 -14.49
N GLU A 35 4.12 -1.28 -15.02
CA GLU A 35 3.45 -2.57 -14.77
C GLU A 35 4.07 -3.74 -15.54
N LYS A 36 4.83 -3.45 -16.61
CA LYS A 36 5.50 -4.48 -17.43
C LYS A 36 6.59 -5.21 -16.66
N GLU A 37 7.38 -4.50 -15.85
CA GLU A 37 8.51 -5.08 -15.11
C GLU A 37 8.10 -5.64 -13.74
N LEU A 38 7.10 -5.05 -13.10
CA LEU A 38 6.60 -5.49 -11.80
C LEU A 38 5.11 -5.16 -11.68
N SER A 39 4.31 -6.19 -11.45
CA SER A 39 2.85 -6.10 -11.47
C SER A 39 2.31 -5.16 -10.37
N PRO A 40 1.13 -4.55 -10.57
CA PRO A 40 0.45 -3.81 -9.50
C PRO A 40 0.23 -4.64 -8.23
N ARG A 41 -0.02 -5.95 -8.39
CA ARG A 41 -0.15 -6.91 -7.28
C ARG A 41 1.13 -6.94 -6.44
N ASP A 42 2.27 -7.19 -7.06
CA ASP A 42 3.55 -7.35 -6.35
C ASP A 42 4.05 -6.01 -5.79
N ARG A 43 3.82 -4.90 -6.50
CA ARG A 43 4.08 -3.55 -5.96
C ARG A 43 3.27 -3.27 -4.70
N SER A 44 2.01 -3.70 -4.68
CA SER A 44 1.15 -3.57 -3.50
C SER A 44 1.67 -4.43 -2.36
N LEU A 45 2.06 -5.68 -2.64
CA LEU A 45 2.64 -6.60 -1.64
C LEU A 45 3.89 -6.01 -0.98
N ILE A 46 4.83 -5.50 -1.79
CA ILE A 46 6.07 -4.88 -1.32
C ILE A 46 5.77 -3.62 -0.50
N THR A 47 4.84 -2.79 -0.97
CA THR A 47 4.47 -1.55 -0.26
C THR A 47 3.85 -1.85 1.10
N VAL A 48 2.87 -2.77 1.16
CA VAL A 48 2.26 -3.21 2.43
C VAL A 48 3.32 -3.77 3.37
N THR A 49 4.19 -4.64 2.87
CA THR A 49 5.27 -5.24 3.66
C THR A 49 6.20 -4.17 4.23
N ALA A 50 6.64 -3.22 3.40
CA ALA A 50 7.51 -2.13 3.84
C ALA A 50 6.85 -1.24 4.91
N LEU A 51 5.54 -0.97 4.79
CA LEU A 51 4.79 -0.19 5.78
C LEU A 51 4.66 -0.94 7.11
N ILE A 52 4.40 -2.25 7.09
CA ILE A 52 4.38 -3.09 8.30
C ILE A 52 5.75 -3.07 8.98
N THR A 53 6.82 -3.27 8.22
CA THR A 53 8.20 -3.25 8.73
C THR A 53 8.56 -1.93 9.40
N LYS A 54 8.10 -0.80 8.84
CA LYS A 54 8.35 0.54 9.40
C LYS A 54 7.43 0.92 10.56
N GLY A 55 6.41 0.12 10.85
CA GLY A 55 5.37 0.47 11.81
C GLY A 55 4.44 1.61 11.34
N ALA A 56 4.37 1.86 10.03
CA ALA A 56 3.58 2.96 9.45
C ALA A 56 2.10 2.58 9.27
N PHE A 57 1.46 2.16 10.36
CA PHE A 57 0.11 1.56 10.35
C PHE A 57 -1.00 2.49 9.88
N GLU A 58 -0.82 3.81 10.00
CA GLU A 58 -1.80 4.80 9.52
C GLU A 58 -1.99 4.76 8.00
N GLN A 59 -0.97 4.34 7.24
CA GLN A 59 -1.03 4.23 5.79
C GLN A 59 -1.56 2.86 5.32
N LEU A 60 -1.52 1.84 6.19
CA LEU A 60 -1.91 0.47 5.82
C LEU A 60 -3.34 0.33 5.32
N PRO A 61 -4.39 0.98 5.87
CA PRO A 61 -5.75 0.80 5.39
C PRO A 61 -5.88 1.06 3.88
N TYR A 62 -5.33 2.17 3.39
CA TYR A 62 -5.35 2.53 1.97
C TYR A 62 -4.57 1.52 1.11
N HIS A 63 -3.36 1.17 1.54
CA HIS A 63 -2.50 0.25 0.77
C HIS A 63 -3.00 -1.19 0.79
N MET A 64 -3.65 -1.65 1.87
CA MET A 64 -4.30 -2.96 1.94
C MET A 64 -5.55 -3.02 1.08
N GLN A 65 -6.38 -1.97 1.04
CA GLN A 65 -7.50 -1.90 0.10
C GLN A 65 -7.02 -1.92 -1.35
N THR A 66 -5.92 -1.23 -1.64
CA THR A 66 -5.28 -1.24 -2.97
C THR A 66 -4.72 -2.63 -3.30
N ALA A 67 -4.09 -3.30 -2.34
CA ALA A 67 -3.63 -4.68 -2.46
C ALA A 67 -4.78 -5.65 -2.77
N LYS A 68 -5.92 -5.56 -2.05
CA LYS A 68 -7.13 -6.35 -2.30
C LYS A 68 -7.65 -6.12 -3.73
N LYS A 69 -7.74 -4.85 -4.18
CA LYS A 69 -8.15 -4.49 -5.55
C LYS A 69 -7.19 -5.02 -6.62
N ASN A 70 -5.90 -5.10 -6.31
CA ASN A 70 -4.86 -5.63 -7.19
C ASN A 70 -4.72 -7.17 -7.12
N GLY A 71 -5.63 -7.86 -6.41
CA GLY A 71 -5.75 -9.31 -6.44
C GLY A 71 -5.05 -10.06 -5.31
N ILE A 72 -4.58 -9.40 -4.25
CA ILE A 72 -4.10 -10.10 -3.06
C ILE A 72 -5.28 -10.67 -2.27
N THR A 73 -5.27 -11.98 -2.03
CA THR A 73 -6.37 -12.67 -1.33
C THR A 73 -6.28 -12.53 0.19
N LYS A 74 -7.35 -12.92 0.89
CA LYS A 74 -7.40 -12.96 2.36
C LYS A 74 -6.34 -13.92 2.92
N GLU A 75 -6.18 -15.06 2.26
CA GLU A 75 -5.23 -16.11 2.63
C GLU A 75 -3.80 -15.63 2.41
N GLU A 76 -3.52 -15.01 1.26
CA GLU A 76 -2.19 -14.49 0.95
C GLU A 76 -1.74 -13.40 1.93
N ILE A 77 -2.60 -12.43 2.26
CA ILE A 77 -2.22 -11.38 3.21
C ILE A 77 -2.05 -11.93 4.62
N ALA A 78 -2.83 -12.93 5.02
CA ALA A 78 -2.68 -13.59 6.32
C ALA A 78 -1.33 -14.32 6.42
N GLU A 79 -0.92 -15.05 5.38
CA GLU A 79 0.39 -15.71 5.32
C GLU A 79 1.54 -14.70 5.33
N VAL A 80 1.41 -13.60 4.58
CA VAL A 80 2.44 -12.53 4.55
C VAL A 80 2.64 -11.92 5.93
N ILE A 81 1.57 -11.55 6.63
CA ILE A 81 1.68 -10.96 7.97
C ILE A 81 2.23 -11.99 8.97
N THR A 82 1.81 -13.26 8.86
CA THR A 82 2.33 -14.35 9.70
C THR A 82 3.83 -14.54 9.50
N GLN A 83 4.29 -14.59 8.25
CA GLN A 83 5.72 -14.67 7.92
C GLN A 83 6.47 -13.47 8.48
N LEU A 84 5.93 -12.26 8.32
CA LEU A 84 6.57 -11.03 8.80
C LEU A 84 6.71 -10.98 10.32
N ALA A 85 5.85 -11.63 11.11
CA ALA A 85 5.96 -11.68 12.56
C ALA A 85 7.37 -12.14 13.03
N PHE A 86 8.00 -13.04 12.28
CA PHE A 86 9.35 -13.55 12.56
C PHE A 86 10.47 -12.57 12.21
N TYR A 87 10.27 -11.70 11.23
CA TYR A 87 11.30 -10.77 10.73
C TYR A 87 11.18 -9.37 11.33
N VAL A 88 9.97 -8.94 11.67
CA VAL A 88 9.69 -7.57 12.11
C VAL A 88 8.98 -7.51 13.46
N GLY A 89 8.80 -8.65 14.12
CA GLY A 89 8.28 -8.78 15.48
C GLY A 89 6.76 -8.92 15.57
N TRP A 90 6.32 -9.67 16.57
CA TRP A 90 4.92 -9.92 16.89
C TRP A 90 4.06 -8.65 17.07
N PRO A 91 4.52 -7.56 17.73
CA PRO A 91 3.72 -6.34 17.88
C PRO A 91 3.31 -5.71 16.53
N ASN A 92 4.22 -5.75 15.54
CA ASN A 92 3.94 -5.24 14.21
C ASN A 92 2.92 -6.12 13.47
N ALA A 93 3.04 -7.45 13.61
CA ALA A 93 2.07 -8.39 13.04
C ALA A 93 0.67 -8.21 13.63
N TRP A 94 0.54 -8.10 14.96
CA TRP A 94 -0.75 -7.83 15.62
C TRP A 94 -1.39 -6.53 15.14
N SER A 95 -0.60 -5.46 15.02
CA SER A 95 -1.07 -4.18 14.51
C SER A 95 -1.53 -4.27 13.05
N ALA A 96 -0.80 -5.00 12.21
CA ALA A 96 -1.17 -5.26 10.82
C ALA A 96 -2.45 -6.09 10.70
N PHE A 97 -2.61 -7.15 11.49
CA PHE A 97 -3.81 -8.00 11.48
C PHE A 97 -5.08 -7.23 11.88
N ASN A 98 -4.97 -6.29 12.85
CA ASN A 98 -6.09 -5.43 13.22
C ASN A 98 -6.60 -4.56 12.06
N VAL A 99 -5.71 -4.19 11.13
CA VAL A 99 -6.08 -3.49 9.89
C VAL A 99 -6.59 -4.47 8.84
N ALA A 100 -5.89 -5.58 8.63
CA ALA A 100 -6.24 -6.57 7.60
C ALA A 100 -7.65 -7.14 7.82
N LYS A 101 -8.04 -7.47 9.05
CA LYS A 101 -9.40 -7.92 9.36
C LYS A 101 -10.46 -6.94 8.86
N LYS A 102 -10.28 -5.63 9.09
CA LYS A 102 -11.23 -4.60 8.63
C LYS A 102 -11.33 -4.51 7.11
N VAL A 103 -10.27 -4.88 6.37
CA VAL A 103 -10.24 -4.78 4.90
C VAL A 103 -10.81 -6.04 4.22
N TRP A 104 -10.69 -7.22 4.85
CA TRP A 104 -11.09 -8.51 4.30
C TRP A 104 -12.27 -9.19 5.02
N ASP A 105 -12.84 -8.58 6.05
CA ASP A 105 -14.12 -8.99 6.65
C ASP A 105 -15.34 -8.31 5.99
N ASP A 106 -15.11 -7.45 4.98
CA ASP A 106 -16.11 -6.94 4.01
C ASP A 106 -16.20 -7.81 2.75
#